data_AF-A0A924W551-F1
#
_entry.id   AF-A0A924W551-F1
#
_cell.length_a   1.000
_cell.length_b   1.000
_cell.length_c   1.000
_cell.angle_alpha   90.00
_cell.angle_beta   90.00
_cell.angle_gamma   90.00
#
_symmetry.space_group_name_H-M   'P 1'
#
loop_
_entity.id
_entity.type
_entity.pdbx_description
1 polymer ?
#
loop_
_entity_poly.entity_id
_entity_poly.type
_entity_poly.pdbx_seq_one_letter_code
_entity_poly.pdbx_strand_id
1 'polypeptide(L)'
;MLKVGLAASAAVVLFASASAVATPLNLILGTPDISSFFVASAYNATTDVLTSGGIAATYDLDGVAPPDFSITGGGFNLVANISSSGALLPGGSFTITGSIAGLGAATPLLVGTPTAFGFNNSPISQIFEFRIALTGGSLAGAFPGEVGIIMNMGSGFGGSFNTNFANNGSGVSDTARIVPAPLSAAVLGFGLLAANRRRR
;
A
#
# COMPACT_ATOMS: atom_id res chain seq x y z
N MET A 1 -50.28 -13.53 47.55
CA MET A 1 -49.64 -12.41 46.82
C MET A 1 -48.17 -12.40 47.16
N LEU A 2 -47.29 -12.87 46.26
CA LEU A 2 -45.84 -12.80 46.43
C LEU A 2 -45.22 -12.38 45.09
N LYS A 3 -44.42 -11.31 45.13
CA LYS A 3 -43.96 -10.53 43.97
C LYS A 3 -42.79 -11.23 43.27
N VAL A 4 -42.90 -11.41 41.95
CA VAL A 4 -41.79 -11.84 41.07
C VAL A 4 -40.94 -10.60 40.78
N GLY A 5 -39.69 -10.58 41.27
CA GLY A 5 -38.72 -9.54 40.95
C GLY A 5 -37.97 -9.88 39.67
N LEU A 6 -38.23 -9.13 38.60
CA LEU A 6 -37.51 -9.21 37.34
C LEU A 6 -36.22 -8.37 37.45
N ALA A 7 -35.07 -9.02 37.54
CA ALA A 7 -33.77 -8.33 37.50
C ALA A 7 -33.35 -8.11 36.03
N ALA A 8 -33.40 -6.86 35.58
CA ALA A 8 -32.86 -6.47 34.27
C ALA A 8 -31.35 -6.24 34.39
N SER A 9 -30.55 -7.12 33.80
CA SER A 9 -29.11 -6.90 33.63
C SER A 9 -28.87 -5.97 32.45
N ALA A 10 -28.48 -4.73 32.72
CA ALA A 10 -27.97 -3.81 31.72
C ALA A 10 -26.49 -4.15 31.42
N ALA A 11 -26.20 -4.67 30.23
CA ALA A 11 -24.83 -4.82 29.75
C ALA A 11 -24.33 -3.47 29.22
N VAL A 12 -23.41 -2.83 29.95
CA VAL A 12 -22.69 -1.65 29.48
C VAL A 12 -21.63 -2.10 28.48
N VAL A 13 -21.86 -1.85 27.20
CA VAL A 13 -20.85 -2.01 26.14
C VAL A 13 -19.94 -0.78 26.18
N LEU A 14 -18.75 -0.93 26.76
CA LEU A 14 -17.68 0.06 26.67
C LEU A 14 -17.15 0.07 25.23
N PHE A 15 -17.61 1.03 24.43
CA PHE A 15 -16.99 1.35 23.14
C PHE A 15 -15.65 2.04 23.41
N ALA A 16 -14.60 1.26 23.63
CA ALA A 16 -13.25 1.78 23.50
C ALA A 16 -13.00 2.08 22.01
N SER A 17 -13.01 3.35 21.64
CA SER A 17 -12.58 3.82 20.32
C SER A 17 -11.07 3.64 20.20
N ALA A 18 -10.65 2.41 19.87
CA ALA A 18 -9.30 2.16 19.41
C ALA A 18 -9.10 2.89 18.08
N SER A 19 -8.21 3.87 18.06
CA SER A 19 -7.78 4.51 16.80
C SER A 19 -7.13 3.44 15.94
N ALA A 20 -7.75 3.10 14.81
CA ALA A 20 -7.15 2.16 13.86
C ALA A 20 -5.88 2.80 13.27
N VAL A 21 -4.72 2.31 13.70
CA VAL A 21 -3.44 2.62 13.06
C VAL A 21 -3.30 1.70 11.86
N ALA A 22 -2.92 2.23 10.71
CA ALA A 22 -2.70 1.38 9.53
C ALA A 22 -1.56 0.39 9.80
N THR A 23 -1.86 -0.89 9.66
CA THR A 23 -0.87 -1.97 9.70
C THR A 23 -0.27 -2.17 8.31
N PRO A 24 0.93 -2.78 8.18
CA PRO A 24 1.43 -3.24 6.89
C PRO A 24 0.35 -4.04 6.15
N LEU A 25 0.24 -3.84 4.84
CA LEU A 25 -0.68 -4.60 3.99
C LEU A 25 -0.13 -6.01 3.70
N ASN A 26 1.16 -6.23 3.94
CA ASN A 26 1.90 -7.46 3.64
C ASN A 26 1.82 -7.80 2.15
N LEU A 27 2.08 -6.80 1.31
CA LEU A 27 2.04 -6.98 -0.13
C LEU A 27 3.10 -7.99 -0.57
N ILE A 28 2.68 -8.92 -1.42
CA ILE A 28 3.58 -9.77 -2.21
C ILE A 28 3.46 -9.26 -3.64
N LEU A 29 4.57 -8.73 -4.16
CA LEU A 29 4.66 -8.21 -5.52
C LEU A 29 5.05 -9.33 -6.48
N GLY A 30 4.42 -9.35 -7.65
CA GLY A 30 4.74 -10.25 -8.76
C GLY A 30 5.28 -9.48 -9.95
N THR A 31 5.17 -10.04 -11.15
CA THR A 31 5.61 -9.42 -12.39
C THR A 31 4.43 -9.13 -13.33
N PRO A 32 4.57 -8.19 -14.29
CA PRO A 32 5.71 -7.30 -14.47
C PRO A 32 5.82 -6.30 -13.31
N ASP A 33 7.00 -5.70 -13.15
CA ASP A 33 7.28 -4.67 -12.15
C ASP A 33 7.91 -3.41 -12.77
N ILE A 34 7.83 -2.30 -12.02
CA ILE A 34 8.53 -1.05 -12.32
C ILE A 34 9.29 -0.64 -11.07
N SER A 35 10.62 -0.60 -11.15
CA SER A 35 11.44 -0.04 -10.08
C SER A 35 11.65 1.46 -10.28
N SER A 36 11.55 2.18 -9.17
CA SER A 36 11.74 3.62 -9.06
C SER A 36 12.80 3.95 -8.02
N PHE A 37 13.61 4.96 -8.32
CA PHE A 37 14.74 5.39 -7.51
C PHE A 37 14.65 6.89 -7.20
N PHE A 38 15.49 7.31 -6.26
CA PHE A 38 15.56 8.68 -5.79
C PHE A 38 14.20 9.23 -5.33
N VAL A 39 13.40 8.37 -4.70
CA VAL A 39 12.04 8.72 -4.29
C VAL A 39 12.12 9.64 -3.07
N ALA A 40 11.83 10.92 -3.31
CA ALA A 40 11.66 11.94 -2.30
C ALA A 40 10.23 11.92 -1.79
N SER A 41 10.05 11.72 -0.49
CA SER A 41 8.74 11.70 0.16
C SER A 41 8.65 12.75 1.26
N ALA A 42 7.54 13.45 1.34
CA ALA A 42 7.26 14.45 2.35
C ALA A 42 5.80 14.38 2.80
N TYR A 43 5.58 14.44 4.11
CA TYR A 43 4.27 14.49 4.72
C TYR A 43 4.05 15.81 5.45
N ASN A 44 2.89 16.40 5.25
CA ASN A 44 2.44 17.61 5.92
C ASN A 44 1.25 17.27 6.84
N ALA A 45 1.48 17.29 8.15
CA ALA A 45 0.51 16.98 9.19
C ALA A 45 -0.60 18.03 9.34
N THR A 46 -0.44 19.22 8.78
CA THR A 46 -1.50 20.24 8.75
C THR A 46 -2.53 19.95 7.68
N THR A 47 -2.11 19.35 6.56
CA THR A 47 -2.97 19.07 5.41
C THR A 47 -3.31 17.59 5.25
N ASP A 48 -2.72 16.72 6.08
CA ASP A 48 -2.82 15.26 5.96
C ASP A 48 -2.38 14.75 4.58
N VAL A 49 -1.38 15.38 3.95
CA VAL A 49 -0.93 15.02 2.59
C VAL A 49 0.49 14.46 2.64
N LEU A 50 0.64 13.24 2.13
CA LEU A 50 1.91 12.64 1.74
C LEU A 50 2.10 12.80 0.23
N THR A 51 3.24 13.36 -0.17
CA THR A 51 3.69 13.36 -1.56
C THR A 51 4.97 12.55 -1.68
N SER A 52 5.09 11.79 -2.76
CA SER A 52 6.28 11.02 -3.10
C SER A 52 6.59 11.18 -4.59
N GLY A 53 7.79 11.64 -4.92
CA GLY A 53 8.24 11.88 -6.28
C GLY A 53 9.62 11.29 -6.54
N GLY A 54 9.86 10.69 -7.70
CA GLY A 54 11.14 10.08 -8.04
C GLY A 54 11.28 9.76 -9.52
N ILE A 55 12.23 8.89 -9.85
CA ILE A 55 12.51 8.44 -11.22
C ILE A 55 12.04 7.00 -11.37
N ALA A 56 11.09 6.75 -12.26
CA ALA A 56 10.76 5.39 -12.70
C ALA A 56 11.79 4.98 -13.77
N ALA A 57 12.58 3.94 -13.50
CA ALA A 57 13.80 3.69 -14.27
C ALA A 57 13.76 2.40 -15.11
N THR A 58 13.14 1.34 -14.59
CA THR A 58 13.17 0.02 -15.22
C THR A 58 11.78 -0.60 -15.25
N TYR A 59 11.55 -1.47 -16.22
CA TYR A 59 10.37 -2.31 -16.33
C TYR A 59 10.83 -3.75 -16.56
N ASP A 60 10.55 -4.62 -15.59
CA ASP A 60 10.94 -6.03 -15.59
C ASP A 60 9.70 -6.89 -15.83
N LEU A 61 9.76 -7.80 -16.81
CA LEU A 61 8.65 -8.67 -17.18
C LEU A 61 8.60 -9.95 -16.35
N ASP A 62 9.74 -10.43 -15.86
CA ASP A 62 9.90 -11.77 -15.31
C ASP A 62 10.59 -11.83 -13.94
N GLY A 63 11.07 -10.69 -13.44
CA GLY A 63 11.75 -10.55 -12.16
C GLY A 63 13.17 -11.11 -12.18
N VAL A 64 13.75 -11.33 -13.36
CA VAL A 64 15.09 -11.87 -13.55
C VAL A 64 16.03 -10.78 -14.03
N ALA A 65 17.10 -10.55 -13.26
CA ALA A 65 18.10 -9.56 -13.64
C ALA A 65 18.87 -9.96 -14.92
N PRO A 66 19.20 -8.99 -15.80
CA PRO A 66 18.84 -7.58 -15.73
C PRO A 66 17.40 -7.30 -16.21
N PRO A 67 16.77 -6.19 -15.77
CA PRO A 67 15.43 -5.81 -16.23
C PRO A 67 15.34 -5.73 -17.77
N ASP A 68 14.22 -6.18 -18.34
CA ASP A 68 14.01 -6.25 -19.79
C ASP A 68 14.09 -4.88 -20.49
N PHE A 69 13.60 -3.82 -19.83
CA PHE A 69 13.49 -2.50 -20.42
C PHE A 69 13.90 -1.38 -19.47
N SER A 70 14.56 -0.36 -20.03
CA SER A 70 14.69 0.96 -19.41
C SER A 70 13.49 1.85 -19.74
N ILE A 71 13.05 2.65 -18.77
CA ILE A 71 12.06 3.69 -18.98
C ILE A 71 12.78 5.00 -19.31
N THR A 72 12.48 5.59 -20.47
CA THR A 72 13.05 6.88 -20.87
C THR A 72 12.17 8.02 -20.36
N GLY A 73 12.79 9.01 -19.70
CA GLY A 73 12.07 10.17 -19.15
C GLY A 73 11.06 9.80 -18.06
N GLY A 74 11.31 8.71 -17.34
CA GLY A 74 10.35 8.16 -16.37
C GLY A 74 10.26 8.96 -15.09
N GLY A 75 9.03 9.33 -14.72
CA GLY A 75 8.72 9.97 -13.45
C GLY A 75 7.82 9.07 -12.62
N PHE A 76 8.09 8.99 -11.32
CA PHE A 76 7.21 8.40 -10.31
C PHE A 76 6.58 9.54 -9.52
N ASN A 77 5.25 9.56 -9.40
CA ASN A 77 4.54 10.52 -8.57
C ASN A 77 3.36 9.88 -7.86
N LEU A 78 3.30 10.04 -6.54
CA LEU A 78 2.22 9.57 -5.67
C LEU A 78 1.82 10.70 -4.72
N VAL A 79 0.52 10.94 -4.63
CA VAL A 79 -0.10 11.81 -3.64
C VAL A 79 -1.13 10.97 -2.90
N ALA A 80 -1.03 10.92 -1.58
CA ALA A 80 -1.97 10.21 -0.72
C ALA A 80 -2.38 11.12 0.44
N ASN A 81 -3.67 11.08 0.78
CA ASN A 81 -4.18 11.77 1.96
C ASN A 81 -4.13 10.77 3.14
N ILE A 82 -3.33 11.04 4.16
CA ILE A 82 -3.10 10.13 5.28
C ILE A 82 -3.39 10.90 6.57
N SER A 83 -4.33 10.41 7.37
CA SER A 83 -4.66 11.06 8.64
C SER A 83 -3.51 10.99 9.63
N SER A 84 -3.59 11.78 10.69
CA SER A 84 -2.67 11.71 11.83
C SER A 84 -2.58 10.33 12.51
N SER A 85 -3.61 9.48 12.38
CA SER A 85 -3.59 8.08 12.85
C SER A 85 -2.92 7.12 11.87
N GLY A 86 -2.47 7.61 10.71
CA GLY A 86 -1.90 6.81 9.63
C GLY A 86 -2.92 6.12 8.73
N ALA A 87 -4.21 6.49 8.81
CA ALA A 87 -5.25 5.88 7.97
C ALA A 87 -5.35 6.59 6.61
N LEU A 88 -5.57 5.84 5.52
CA LEU A 88 -5.83 6.43 4.21
C LEU A 88 -7.17 7.16 4.23
N LEU A 89 -7.16 8.43 3.83
CA LEU A 89 -8.34 9.24 3.56
C LEU A 89 -8.69 9.19 2.07
N PRO A 90 -9.96 9.43 1.69
CA PRO A 90 -10.35 9.51 0.28
C PRO A 90 -9.55 10.55 -0.51
N GLY A 91 -9.26 10.23 -1.77
CA GLY A 91 -8.54 11.09 -2.70
C GLY A 91 -7.10 10.66 -2.94
N GLY A 92 -6.30 11.58 -3.49
CA GLY A 92 -4.93 11.30 -3.92
C GLY A 92 -4.85 10.87 -5.40
N SER A 93 -3.63 10.67 -5.87
CA SER A 93 -3.33 10.31 -7.26
C SER A 93 -2.01 9.55 -7.35
N PHE A 94 -1.90 8.74 -8.40
CA PHE A 94 -0.67 8.03 -8.74
C PHE A 94 -0.44 8.12 -10.24
N THR A 95 0.79 8.41 -10.64
CA THR A 95 1.21 8.42 -12.04
C THR A 95 2.63 7.92 -12.17
N ILE A 96 2.85 7.01 -13.13
CA ILE A 96 4.17 6.76 -13.72
C ILE A 96 4.18 7.30 -15.15
N THR A 97 5.14 8.15 -15.47
CA THR A 97 5.34 8.73 -16.81
C THR A 97 6.54 8.10 -17.51
N GLY A 98 6.78 8.50 -18.76
CA GLY A 98 7.92 8.07 -19.56
C GLY A 98 7.49 7.26 -20.79
N SER A 99 8.46 6.62 -21.42
CA SER A 99 8.24 5.76 -22.58
C SER A 99 9.13 4.52 -22.56
N ILE A 100 8.65 3.45 -23.19
CA ILE A 100 9.39 2.20 -23.41
C ILE A 100 9.31 1.85 -24.89
N ALA A 101 10.36 2.19 -25.64
CA ALA A 101 10.37 2.08 -27.09
C ALA A 101 10.12 0.65 -27.58
N GLY A 102 10.72 -0.36 -26.93
CA GLY A 102 10.58 -1.78 -27.29
C GLY A 102 9.16 -2.33 -27.18
N LEU A 103 8.28 -1.65 -26.43
CA LEU A 103 6.87 -2.03 -26.25
C LEU A 103 5.90 -1.06 -26.93
N GLY A 104 6.40 0.00 -27.56
CA GLY A 104 5.56 1.10 -28.05
C GLY A 104 4.78 1.82 -26.93
N ALA A 105 5.18 1.66 -25.66
CA ALA A 105 4.51 2.27 -24.53
C ALA A 105 4.92 3.75 -24.38
N ALA A 106 3.95 4.62 -24.14
CA ALA A 106 4.13 6.06 -24.06
C ALA A 106 3.44 6.66 -22.83
N THR A 107 3.77 7.91 -22.53
CA THR A 107 3.30 8.58 -21.31
C THR A 107 1.80 8.89 -21.34
N PRO A 108 1.08 8.74 -20.21
CA PRO A 108 1.52 8.11 -18.97
C PRO A 108 1.61 6.58 -19.11
N LEU A 109 2.58 5.96 -18.43
CA LEU A 109 2.71 4.50 -18.38
C LEU A 109 1.64 3.89 -17.47
N LEU A 110 1.45 4.44 -16.27
CA LEU A 110 0.39 4.06 -15.33
C LEU A 110 -0.25 5.31 -14.73
N VAL A 111 -1.57 5.26 -14.51
CA VAL A 111 -2.35 6.27 -13.79
C VAL A 111 -3.32 5.55 -12.88
N GLY A 112 -3.50 6.04 -11.65
CA GLY A 112 -4.48 5.48 -10.73
C GLY A 112 -4.71 6.31 -9.49
N THR A 113 -5.44 5.73 -8.54
CA THR A 113 -5.77 6.35 -7.25
C THR A 113 -5.49 5.38 -6.10
N PRO A 114 -4.94 5.84 -4.97
CA PRO A 114 -4.76 5.02 -3.78
C PRO A 114 -6.09 4.47 -3.25
N THR A 115 -6.12 3.18 -2.94
CA THR A 115 -7.28 2.46 -2.37
C THR A 115 -7.01 1.88 -1.00
N ALA A 116 -5.74 1.58 -0.68
CA ALA A 116 -5.31 1.22 0.66
C ALA A 116 -3.89 1.72 0.92
N PHE A 117 -3.59 1.93 2.20
CA PHE A 117 -2.28 2.30 2.70
C PHE A 117 -1.97 1.48 3.95
N GLY A 118 -0.73 1.02 4.05
CA GLY A 118 -0.17 0.44 5.25
C GLY A 118 1.28 0.90 5.40
N PHE A 119 1.78 0.87 6.62
CA PHE A 119 3.19 1.17 6.86
C PHE A 119 3.77 0.26 7.92
N ASN A 120 5.06 -0.01 7.79
CA ASN A 120 5.87 -0.60 8.84
C ASN A 120 6.83 0.46 9.36
N ASN A 121 6.81 0.67 10.67
CA ASN A 121 7.79 1.48 11.36
C ASN A 121 8.75 0.58 12.15
N SER A 122 9.64 -0.10 11.44
CA SER A 122 10.79 -0.77 12.05
C SER A 122 11.97 0.20 12.08
N PRO A 123 12.82 0.20 13.13
CA PRO A 123 13.99 1.07 13.23
C PRO A 123 14.95 0.99 12.02
N ILE A 124 14.88 -0.11 11.26
CA ILE A 124 15.74 -0.42 10.13
C ILE A 124 15.01 -0.38 8.76
N SER A 125 13.69 -0.23 8.74
CA SER A 125 12.93 -0.19 7.49
C SER A 125 11.65 0.65 7.65
N GLN A 126 11.65 1.81 7.00
CA GLN A 126 10.48 2.70 6.91
C GLN A 126 9.75 2.37 5.61
N ILE A 127 8.91 1.33 5.66
CA ILE A 127 8.22 0.79 4.48
C ILE A 127 6.81 1.32 4.43
N PHE A 128 6.45 1.91 3.30
CA PHE A 128 5.10 2.31 2.95
C PHE A 128 4.57 1.38 1.86
N GLU A 129 3.36 0.87 2.05
CA GLU A 129 2.69 -0.04 1.14
C GLU A 129 1.39 0.59 0.67
N PHE A 130 1.21 0.67 -0.65
CA PHE A 130 -0.02 1.18 -1.25
C PHE A 130 -0.65 0.16 -2.17
N ARG A 131 -1.98 0.17 -2.18
CA ARG A 131 -2.81 -0.42 -3.22
C ARG A 131 -3.32 0.70 -4.11
N ILE A 132 -3.15 0.57 -5.42
CA ILE A 132 -3.55 1.61 -6.39
C ILE A 132 -4.53 1.01 -7.41
N ALA A 133 -5.77 1.50 -7.42
CA ALA A 133 -6.69 1.19 -8.50
C ALA A 133 -6.25 1.94 -9.76
N LEU A 134 -5.87 1.21 -10.79
CA LEU A 134 -5.44 1.82 -12.05
C LEU A 134 -6.65 2.32 -12.84
N THR A 135 -6.53 3.53 -13.35
CA THR A 135 -7.54 4.20 -14.18
C THR A 135 -7.09 4.40 -15.62
N GLY A 136 -5.81 4.13 -15.93
CA GLY A 136 -5.30 4.22 -17.29
C GLY A 136 -3.78 4.17 -17.38
N GLY A 137 -3.27 4.56 -18.55
CA GLY A 137 -1.86 4.48 -18.91
C GLY A 137 -1.58 3.38 -19.93
N SER A 138 -0.51 3.53 -20.70
CA SER A 138 -0.17 2.61 -21.79
C SER A 138 0.21 1.20 -21.30
N LEU A 139 0.65 1.05 -20.05
CA LEU A 139 0.94 -0.24 -19.43
C LEU A 139 -0.22 -0.77 -18.58
N ALA A 140 -1.34 -0.06 -18.43
CA ALA A 140 -2.42 -0.49 -17.53
C ALA A 140 -2.96 -1.91 -17.84
N GLY A 141 -2.99 -2.30 -19.13
CA GLY A 141 -3.38 -3.66 -19.53
C GLY A 141 -2.41 -4.75 -19.05
N ALA A 142 -1.14 -4.40 -18.80
CA ALA A 142 -0.15 -5.29 -18.21
C ALA A 142 -0.25 -5.37 -16.68
N PHE A 143 -1.15 -4.63 -16.03
CA PHE A 143 -1.39 -4.64 -14.59
C PHE A 143 -2.90 -4.70 -14.30
N PRO A 144 -3.55 -5.87 -14.45
CA PRO A 144 -5.01 -5.93 -14.38
C PRO A 144 -5.54 -5.56 -12.99
N GLY A 145 -6.44 -4.58 -12.96
CA GLY A 145 -7.16 -4.15 -11.76
C GLY A 145 -6.36 -3.18 -10.89
N GLU A 146 -5.47 -3.72 -10.06
CA GLU A 146 -4.78 -2.97 -9.02
C GLU A 146 -3.29 -3.30 -9.00
N VAL A 147 -2.46 -2.30 -8.69
CA VAL A 147 -1.02 -2.50 -8.44
C VAL A 147 -0.71 -2.28 -6.97
N GLY A 148 0.29 -3.02 -6.51
CA GLY A 148 0.94 -2.82 -5.23
C GLY A 148 2.14 -1.91 -5.42
N ILE A 149 2.34 -1.00 -4.48
CA ILE A 149 3.56 -0.22 -4.36
C ILE A 149 4.18 -0.56 -3.02
N ILE A 150 5.43 -1.04 -3.03
CA ILE A 150 6.26 -1.12 -1.83
C ILE A 150 7.33 -0.05 -1.96
N MET A 151 7.30 0.91 -1.05
CA MET A 151 8.23 2.03 -1.02
C MET A 151 9.04 1.99 0.26
N ASN A 152 10.36 1.92 0.12
CA ASN A 152 11.27 2.11 1.23
C ASN A 152 11.70 3.58 1.26
N MET A 153 11.30 4.30 2.29
CA MET A 153 11.66 5.72 2.46
C MET A 153 13.14 5.93 2.77
N GLY A 154 13.83 4.90 3.27
CA GLY A 154 15.18 4.96 3.78
C GLY A 154 15.26 5.63 5.15
N SER A 155 14.88 6.91 5.24
CA SER A 155 14.88 7.69 6.50
C SER A 155 13.81 8.79 6.50
N GLY A 156 13.65 9.48 7.63
CA GLY A 156 12.75 10.63 7.78
C GLY A 156 11.44 10.33 8.50
N PHE A 157 10.85 9.15 8.29
CA PHE A 157 9.61 8.77 8.97
C PHE A 157 9.88 8.29 10.40
N GLY A 158 9.37 9.04 11.40
CA GLY A 158 9.54 8.72 12.82
C GLY A 158 8.52 7.72 13.39
N GLY A 159 7.70 7.09 12.56
CA GLY A 159 6.66 6.16 13.00
C GLY A 159 5.30 6.74 13.29
N SER A 160 5.11 8.02 12.98
CA SER A 160 3.91 8.77 13.34
C SER A 160 3.61 9.82 12.28
N PHE A 161 2.32 10.00 12.00
CA PHE A 161 1.77 11.03 11.11
C PHE A 161 1.28 12.27 11.89
N ASN A 162 1.67 12.41 13.16
CA ASN A 162 1.32 13.58 13.98
C ASN A 162 2.21 14.81 13.71
N THR A 163 3.33 14.63 12.99
CA THR A 163 4.30 15.69 12.70
C THR A 163 4.74 15.61 11.26
N ASN A 164 5.15 16.74 10.69
CA ASN A 164 5.76 16.77 9.37
C ASN A 164 7.02 15.91 9.34
N PHE A 165 7.25 15.24 8.21
CA PHE A 165 8.49 14.54 7.95
C PHE A 165 8.82 14.59 6.46
N ALA A 166 10.10 14.40 6.14
CA ALA A 166 10.56 14.21 4.78
C ALA A 166 11.81 13.32 4.76
N ASN A 167 12.03 12.64 3.65
CA ASN A 167 13.32 12.01 3.37
C ASN A 167 14.15 12.89 2.43
N ASN A 168 15.42 12.53 2.24
CA ASN A 168 16.35 13.29 1.38
C ASN A 168 16.39 12.75 -0.06
N GLY A 169 15.28 12.20 -0.58
CA GLY A 169 15.28 11.57 -1.91
C GLY A 169 16.07 10.27 -1.98
N SER A 170 16.30 9.60 -0.85
CA SER A 170 17.00 8.31 -0.79
C SER A 170 16.07 7.10 -0.97
N GLY A 171 14.79 7.34 -1.22
CA GLY A 171 13.80 6.27 -1.27
C GLY A 171 13.92 5.43 -2.55
N VAL A 172 13.48 4.19 -2.44
CA VAL A 172 13.30 3.27 -3.57
C VAL A 172 11.88 2.71 -3.53
N SER A 173 11.33 2.38 -4.67
CA SER A 173 9.99 1.83 -4.76
C SER A 173 9.88 0.79 -5.86
N ASP A 174 9.13 -0.27 -5.60
CA ASP A 174 8.69 -1.22 -6.61
C ASP A 174 7.17 -1.08 -6.80
N THR A 175 6.74 -0.99 -8.06
CA THR A 175 5.33 -0.98 -8.46
C THR A 175 5.05 -2.22 -9.28
N ALA A 176 4.17 -3.09 -8.81
CA ALA A 176 3.98 -4.39 -9.42
C ALA A 176 2.56 -4.92 -9.29
N ARG A 177 2.26 -6.03 -9.98
CA ARG A 177 1.03 -6.78 -9.72
C ARG A 177 1.03 -7.31 -8.29
N ILE A 178 -0.12 -7.26 -7.64
CA ILE A 178 -0.30 -7.90 -6.32
C ILE A 178 -0.54 -9.38 -6.54
N VAL A 179 0.30 -10.22 -5.95
CA VAL A 179 0.09 -11.67 -5.88
C VAL A 179 -0.86 -11.94 -4.72
N PRO A 180 -2.08 -12.48 -4.97
CA PRO A 180 -2.97 -12.85 -3.88
C PRO A 180 -2.28 -13.86 -2.96
N ALA A 181 -2.31 -13.62 -1.65
CA ALA A 181 -1.83 -14.59 -0.68
C ALA A 181 -2.53 -15.93 -0.93
N PRO A 182 -1.81 -17.07 -0.96
CA PRO A 182 -2.43 -18.35 -1.24
C PRO A 182 -3.52 -18.65 -0.20
N LEU A 183 -4.71 -19.02 -0.70
CA LEU A 183 -5.90 -19.34 0.10
C LEU A 183 -5.69 -20.49 1.12
N SER A 184 -4.54 -21.18 1.07
CA SER A 184 -4.17 -22.28 1.97
C SER A 184 -4.19 -21.88 3.45
N ALA A 185 -3.89 -20.62 3.78
CA ALA A 185 -3.98 -20.12 5.17
C ALA A 185 -5.43 -20.12 5.69
N ALA A 186 -6.40 -19.80 4.84
CA ALA A 186 -7.82 -19.82 5.21
C ALA A 186 -8.34 -21.25 5.38
N VAL A 187 -7.93 -22.17 4.50
CA VAL A 187 -8.34 -23.58 4.57
C VAL A 187 -7.83 -24.27 5.83
N LEU A 188 -6.60 -23.97 6.28
CA LEU A 188 -6.06 -24.49 7.54
C LEU A 188 -6.82 -23.95 8.76
N GLY A 189 -7.20 -22.66 8.74
CA GLY A 189 -8.01 -22.04 9.80
C GLY A 189 -9.39 -22.69 9.95
N PHE A 190 -10.11 -22.89 8.84
CA PHE A 190 -11.41 -23.56 8.87
C PHE A 190 -11.30 -25.06 9.18
N GLY A 191 -10.23 -25.73 8.74
CA GLY A 191 -9.96 -27.14 9.06
C GLY A 191 -9.79 -27.39 10.56
N LEU A 192 -9.06 -26.51 11.27
CA LEU A 192 -8.87 -26.62 12.71
C LEU A 192 -10.16 -26.33 13.50
N LEU A 193 -10.96 -25.36 13.06
CA LEU A 193 -12.27 -25.06 13.66
C LEU A 193 -13.26 -26.22 13.46
N ALA A 194 -13.28 -26.83 12.27
CA ALA A 194 -14.11 -27.99 11.98
C ALA A 194 -13.68 -29.24 12.77
N ALA A 195 -12.38 -29.48 12.92
CA ALA A 195 -11.84 -30.58 13.70
C ALA A 195 -12.15 -30.44 15.21
N ASN A 196 -12.09 -29.23 15.76
CA ASN A 196 -12.45 -28.98 17.17
C ASN A 196 -13.95 -29.11 17.43
N ARG A 197 -14.81 -28.82 16.45
CA ARG A 197 -16.26 -28.98 16.59
C ARG A 197 -16.71 -30.45 16.54
N ARG A 198 -15.90 -31.33 15.97
CA ARG A 198 -16.18 -32.78 15.89
C ARG A 198 -15.69 -33.58 17.11
N ARG A 199 -14.93 -32.94 18.02
CA ARG A 199 -14.42 -33.53 19.27
C ARG A 199 -15.25 -33.15 20.52
N ARG A 200 -16.36 -32.42 20.34
CA ARG A 200 -17.36 -32.13 21.37
C ARG A 200 -18.64 -32.85 21.00
#